data_AF-A0A914QJ59-F1
#
_entry.id   AF-A0A914QJ59-F1
#
_cell.length_a   1.000
_cell.length_b   1.000
_cell.length_c   1.000
_cell.angle_alpha   90.00
_cell.angle_beta   90.00
_cell.angle_gamma   90.00
#
_symmetry.space_group_name_H-M   'P 1'
#
loop_
_entity.id
_entity.type
_entity.pdbx_description
1 polymer ?
#
loop_
_entity_poly.entity_id
_entity_poly.type
_entity_poly.pdbx_seq_one_letter_code
_entity_poly.pdbx_strand_id
1 'polypeptide(L)'
;MSAIDRIFNHGNFKTQRSVSSYSTQKSSNHRGGNERPGKCPKDSRSLGDISFILKNPLMSDLINAIDQPLLVEGPSKPDLTKIIAIGGK
;
A
#
# COMPACT_ATOMS: atom_id res chain seq x y z
N MET A 1 -10.80 -4.93 -6.24
CA MET A 1 -10.17 -4.62 -4.95
C MET A 1 -9.24 -5.70 -4.41
N SER A 2 -9.43 -6.98 -4.77
CA SER A 2 -8.57 -8.09 -4.34
C SER A 2 -7.06 -7.87 -4.42
N ALA A 3 -6.56 -7.21 -5.49
CA ALA A 3 -5.14 -6.90 -5.63
C ALA A 3 -4.61 -5.93 -4.56
N ILE A 4 -5.42 -4.92 -4.20
CA ILE A 4 -5.12 -3.95 -3.14
C ILE A 4 -5.14 -4.66 -1.78
N ASP A 5 -6.21 -5.41 -1.50
CA ASP A 5 -6.36 -6.14 -0.24
C ASP A 5 -5.21 -7.12 -0.02
N ARG A 6 -4.78 -7.83 -1.06
CA ARG A 6 -3.64 -8.76 -1.00
C ARG A 6 -2.38 -8.07 -0.52
N ILE A 7 -2.09 -6.86 -1.02
CA ILE A 7 -0.89 -6.11 -0.62
C ILE A 7 -1.02 -5.67 0.83
N PHE A 8 -2.14 -5.06 1.23
CA PHE A 8 -2.28 -4.59 2.60
C PHE A 8 -2.41 -5.71 3.64
N ASN A 9 -2.89 -6.90 3.27
CA ASN A 9 -3.04 -8.04 4.18
C ASN A 9 -1.81 -8.97 4.24
N HIS A 10 -1.04 -9.06 3.16
CA HIS A 10 0.06 -10.04 3.05
C HIS A 10 1.38 -9.46 2.57
N GLY A 11 1.37 -8.25 2.02
CA GLY A 11 2.56 -7.59 1.50
C GLY A 11 3.52 -7.13 2.58
N ASN A 12 4.72 -6.76 2.14
CA ASN A 12 5.79 -6.33 3.02
C ASN A 12 5.77 -4.83 3.24
N PHE A 13 6.15 -4.38 4.44
CA PHE A 13 6.39 -2.96 4.68
C PHE A 13 7.76 -2.56 4.14
N LYS A 14 7.83 -1.37 3.56
CA LYS A 14 9.08 -0.73 3.16
C LYS A 14 9.78 -0.21 4.41
N THR A 15 11.05 -0.60 4.59
CA THR A 15 11.85 -0.19 5.74
C THR A 15 13.05 0.65 5.32
N GLN A 16 13.51 1.50 6.22
CA GLN A 16 14.72 2.30 6.05
C GLN A 16 15.50 2.28 7.37
N ARG A 17 16.78 1.88 7.31
CA ARG A 17 17.60 1.68 8.52
C ARG A 17 18.10 3.00 9.11
N SER A 18 18.42 3.95 8.23
CA SER A 18 18.86 5.31 8.54
C SER A 18 18.42 6.27 7.45
N VAL A 19 18.38 7.57 7.76
CA VAL A 19 17.98 8.63 6.81
C VAL A 19 18.82 8.60 5.51
N SER A 20 20.09 8.19 5.61
CA SER A 20 21.02 8.08 4.48
C SER A 20 21.00 6.72 3.78
N SER A 21 20.36 5.70 4.36
CA SER A 21 20.27 4.39 3.72
C SER A 21 19.26 4.41 2.58
N TYR A 22 19.63 3.79 1.46
CA TYR A 22 18.63 3.43 0.45
C TYR A 22 17.59 2.55 1.12
N SER A 23 16.32 2.76 0.79
CA SER A 23 15.28 1.90 1.34
C SER A 23 15.51 0.48 0.83
N THR A 24 15.96 -0.38 1.72
CA THR A 24 16.23 -1.76 1.38
C THR A 24 14.90 -2.51 1.28
N GLN A 25 14.70 -3.27 0.22
CA GLN A 25 13.62 -4.28 0.11
C GLN A 25 13.77 -5.42 1.13
N LYS A 26 14.60 -5.27 2.19
CA LYS A 26 14.57 -6.19 3.32
C LYS A 26 13.20 -6.03 3.96
N SER A 27 12.30 -6.91 3.53
CA SER A 27 11.02 -7.14 4.14
C SER A 27 11.28 -7.40 5.61
N SER A 28 10.96 -6.41 6.45
CA SER A 28 10.61 -6.79 7.80
C SER A 28 9.25 -7.47 7.65
N ASN A 29 9.28 -8.79 7.51
CA ASN A 29 8.11 -9.57 7.90
C ASN A 29 7.86 -9.11 9.33
N HIS A 30 6.70 -8.50 9.59
CA HIS A 30 6.27 -8.26 10.95
C HIS A 30 6.19 -9.63 11.62
N ARG A 31 7.26 -10.01 12.33
CA ARG A 31 7.38 -11.28 13.08
C ARG A 31 6.91 -11.10 14.53
N GLY A 32 6.35 -9.92 14.85
CA GLY A 32 5.79 -9.57 16.16
C GLY A 32 4.36 -10.11 16.33
N GLY A 33 4.04 -10.53 17.55
CA GLY A 33 2.86 -11.31 17.88
C GLY A 33 1.50 -10.64 17.63
N ASN A 34 0.57 -11.53 17.28
CA ASN A 34 -0.89 -11.50 17.29
C ASN A 34 -1.67 -10.72 16.22
N GLU A 35 -1.33 -9.47 15.85
CA GLU A 35 -2.10 -8.78 14.79
C GLU A 35 -1.24 -7.96 13.83
N ARG A 36 -1.52 -8.11 12.53
CA ARG A 36 -0.85 -7.38 11.46
C ARG A 36 -1.15 -5.88 11.58
N PRO A 37 -0.13 -5.00 11.60
CA PRO A 37 -0.33 -3.57 11.59
C PRO A 37 -1.15 -3.11 10.36
N GLY A 38 -2.11 -2.21 10.58
CA GLY A 38 -3.04 -1.73 9.55
C GLY A 38 -4.39 -2.48 9.49
N LYS A 39 -4.53 -3.60 10.20
CA LYS A 39 -5.82 -4.26 10.40
C LYS A 39 -6.70 -3.42 11.34
N CYS A 40 -8.00 -3.36 11.07
CA CYS A 40 -8.97 -2.66 11.93
C CYS A 40 -9.29 -3.50 13.18
N PRO A 41 -8.89 -3.09 14.40
CA PRO A 41 -9.35 -3.73 15.64
C PRO A 41 -10.78 -3.28 15.99
N LYS A 42 -11.40 -3.95 16.96
CA LYS A 42 -12.70 -3.52 17.51
C LYS A 42 -12.60 -2.20 18.29
N ASP A 43 -11.50 -1.98 19.00
CA ASP A 43 -11.15 -0.70 19.64
C ASP A 43 -9.66 -0.42 19.40
N SER A 44 -9.32 0.71 18.77
CA SER A 44 -7.92 1.06 18.50
C SER A 44 -7.15 1.45 19.76
N ARG A 45 -7.85 1.78 20.86
CA ARG A 45 -7.24 2.09 22.15
C ARG A 45 -6.69 0.87 22.86
N SER A 46 -7.11 -0.33 22.46
CA SER A 46 -6.58 -1.59 23.00
C SER A 46 -5.32 -2.08 22.30
N LEU A 47 -4.85 -1.36 21.27
CA LEU A 47 -3.61 -1.71 20.58
C LEU A 47 -2.42 -1.49 21.53
N GLY A 48 -1.50 -2.45 21.52
CA GLY A 48 -0.23 -2.33 22.23
C GLY A 48 0.75 -1.39 21.52
N ASP A 49 2.01 -1.80 21.42
CA ASP A 49 3.01 -0.99 20.72
C ASP A 49 2.67 -0.81 19.22
N ILE A 50 2.39 0.44 18.83
CA ILE A 50 2.11 0.85 17.44
C ILE A 50 3.34 1.45 16.74
N SER A 51 4.52 1.45 17.38
CA SER A 51 5.72 2.10 16.86
C SER A 51 6.13 1.61 15.47
N PHE A 52 5.82 0.35 15.16
CA PHE A 52 6.15 -0.24 13.86
C PHE A 52 5.44 0.46 12.70
N ILE A 53 4.12 0.68 12.77
CA ILE A 53 3.36 1.28 11.66
C ILE A 53 3.66 2.78 11.53
N LEU A 54 3.94 3.45 12.65
CA LEU A 54 4.38 4.85 12.63
C LEU A 54 5.72 5.03 11.92
N LYS A 55 6.63 4.06 12.04
CA LYS A 55 7.94 4.09 11.36
C LYS A 55 7.89 3.58 9.92
N ASN A 56 6.96 2.67 9.60
CA ASN A 56 6.90 1.99 8.31
C ASN A 56 5.48 2.07 7.71
N PRO A 57 4.99 3.26 7.33
CA PRO A 57 3.63 3.42 6.80
C PRO A 57 3.48 2.98 5.34
N LEU A 58 4.60 2.76 4.62
CA LEU A 58 4.62 2.50 3.20
C LEU A 58 4.81 1.00 2.92
N MET A 59 4.07 0.47 1.95
CA MET A 59 4.23 -0.89 1.46
C MET A 59 5.42 -0.98 0.48
N SER A 60 6.13 -2.10 0.51
CA SER A 60 7.21 -2.40 -0.43
C SER A 60 6.68 -2.92 -1.77
N ASP A 61 5.52 -3.57 -1.75
CA ASP A 61 4.93 -4.18 -2.94
C ASP A 61 4.08 -3.15 -3.71
N LEU A 62 4.11 -3.23 -5.04
CA LEU A 62 3.37 -2.34 -5.93
C LEU A 62 1.98 -2.91 -6.23
N ILE A 63 0.97 -2.04 -6.27
CA ILE A 63 -0.35 -2.37 -6.81
C ILE A 63 -0.23 -2.37 -8.33
N ASN A 64 -0.24 -3.56 -8.93
CA ASN A 64 -0.31 -3.69 -10.38
C ASN A 64 -1.72 -3.35 -10.85
N ALA A 65 -1.81 -2.58 -11.94
CA ALA A 65 -3.04 -2.49 -12.70
C ALA A 65 -3.46 -3.89 -13.20
N ILE A 66 -4.75 -4.10 -13.41
CA ILE A 66 -5.28 -5.40 -13.89
C ILE A 66 -4.62 -5.75 -15.24
N ASP A 67 -4.45 -4.73 -16.09
CA ASP A 67 -3.81 -4.81 -17.40
C ASP A 67 -2.89 -3.58 -17.61
N GLN A 68 -2.79 -3.11 -18.85
CA GLN A 68 -2.17 -1.87 -19.27
C GLN A 68 -3.12 -0.66 -19.11
N PRO A 69 -2.64 0.58 -19.27
CA PRO A 69 -3.50 1.76 -19.24
C PRO A 69 -4.66 1.63 -20.24
N LEU A 70 -5.89 1.92 -19.80
CA LEU A 70 -7.10 1.84 -20.65
C LEU A 70 -7.13 2.92 -21.74
N LEU A 71 -6.47 4.06 -21.47
CA LEU A 71 -6.32 5.18 -22.40
C LEU A 71 -4.99 5.87 -22.11
N VAL A 72 -4.25 6.21 -23.16
CA VAL A 72 -3.05 7.05 -23.10
C VAL A 72 -3.24 8.18 -24.11
N GLU A 73 -3.32 9.41 -23.62
CA GLU A 73 -3.39 10.60 -24.47
C GLU A 73 -1.98 11.13 -24.75
N GLY A 74 -1.76 11.58 -26.00
CA GLY A 74 -0.49 12.13 -26.43
C GLY A 74 -0.25 13.56 -25.91
N PRO A 75 0.95 14.11 -26.08
CA PRO A 75 1.33 15.42 -25.55
C PRO A 75 0.55 16.61 -26.15
N SER A 76 -0.21 16.40 -27.24
CA SER A 76 -1.05 17.42 -27.87
C SER A 76 -2.43 17.58 -27.22
N LYS A 77 -2.74 16.78 -26.20
CA LYS A 77 -4.04 16.72 -25.54
C LYS A 77 -3.94 17.31 -24.13
N PRO A 78 -5.00 17.97 -23.65
CA PRO A 78 -5.02 18.46 -22.26
C PRO A 78 -5.02 17.29 -21.27
N ASP A 79 -4.52 17.55 -20.05
CA ASP A 79 -4.47 16.56 -18.98
C ASP A 79 -5.86 16.03 -18.59
N LEU A 80 -5.95 14.72 -18.35
CA LEU A 80 -7.15 14.08 -17.83
C LEU A 80 -7.36 14.49 -16.35
N THR A 81 -8.52 15.05 -16.03
CA THR A 81 -8.80 15.60 -14.67
C THR A 81 -9.87 14.82 -13.89
N LYS A 82 -10.81 14.18 -14.58
CA LYS A 82 -11.95 13.48 -13.96
C LYS A 82 -12.32 12.25 -14.78
N ILE A 83 -12.82 11.22 -14.10
CA ILE A 83 -13.35 10.01 -14.73
C ILE A 83 -14.73 9.68 -14.14
N ILE A 84 -15.65 9.27 -15.00
CA ILE A 84 -16.95 8.70 -14.62
C ILE A 84 -17.06 7.37 -15.36
N ALA A 85 -17.40 6.31 -14.63
CA ALA A 85 -17.64 5.00 -15.21
C ALA A 85 -19.13 4.66 -15.12
N ILE A 86 -19.70 4.19 -16.22
CA ILE A 86 -21.06 3.65 -16.26
C ILE A 86 -20.92 2.13 -16.19
N GLY A 87 -21.37 1.53 -15.08
CA GLY A 87 -21.30 0.08 -14.90
C GLY A 87 -22.26 -0.66 -15.84
N GLY A 88 -21.75 -1.63 -16.59
CA GLY A 88 -22.59 -2.63 -17.25
C GLY A 88 -23.25 -3.52 -16.20
N LYS A 89 -24.54 -3.80 -16.38
CA LYS A 89 -25.30 -4.75 -15.53
C LYS A 89 -24.76 -6.16 -15.68
#